data_AF-A0AAE1DH04-F1
#
_entry.id   AF-A0AAE1DH04-F1
#
_cell.length_a   1.000
_cell.length_b   1.000
_cell.length_c   1.000
_cell.angle_alpha   90.00
_cell.angle_beta   90.00
_cell.angle_gamma   90.00
#
_symmetry.space_group_name_H-M   'P 1'
#
loop_
_entity.id
_entity.type
_entity.pdbx_description
1 polymer ?
#
loop_
_entity_poly.entity_id
_entity_poly.type
_entity_poly.pdbx_seq_one_letter_code
_entity_poly.pdbx_strand_id
1 'polypeptide(L)'
;MGDFNFHIDDPSDKKAEEFSKLIESVNLTQLVNNSTHMNGHILDLIITHKKNKLCQALELTTVIFLTTAVFISILTFRNQKLRKKKVTYRKTRKINSDTLRKLIVDSNVTEKVSSKETVRDKVEIFNETVEAVLDLLAPVKTKNVPIRPNSHWYIDELRTLKQERRCAERKWRKSRLEIHRQIYVYAKNKVNDMLVKTYRHLVTPDLYRSIVFLCECLL
;
A
#
# COMPACT_ATOMS: atom_id res chain seq x y z
N MET A 1 -13.57 -7.81 12.23
CA MET A 1 -14.71 -7.60 13.13
C MET A 1 -15.92 -8.15 12.42
N GLY A 2 -16.73 -8.93 13.11
CA GLY A 2 -17.98 -9.47 12.59
C GLY A 2 -18.78 -10.10 13.72
N ASP A 3 -20.05 -10.34 13.44
CA ASP A 3 -20.95 -11.13 14.28
C ASP A 3 -20.78 -12.61 13.91
N PHE A 4 -20.52 -13.44 14.92
CA PHE A 4 -20.24 -14.86 14.74
C PHE A 4 -21.35 -15.77 15.28
N ASN A 5 -22.36 -15.22 15.96
CA ASN A 5 -23.53 -15.97 16.46
C ASN A 5 -23.20 -17.23 17.30
N PHE A 6 -22.06 -17.25 17.99
CA PHE A 6 -21.73 -18.25 19.02
C PHE A 6 -21.21 -17.56 20.29
N HIS A 7 -21.51 -18.16 21.44
CA HIS A 7 -21.17 -17.58 22.74
C HIS A 7 -19.72 -17.90 23.09
N ILE A 8 -18.77 -17.08 22.61
CA ILE A 8 -17.33 -17.35 22.81
C ILE A 8 -16.94 -17.37 24.30
N ASP A 9 -17.73 -16.72 25.15
CA ASP A 9 -17.57 -16.65 26.59
C ASP A 9 -18.19 -17.85 27.35
N ASP A 10 -19.00 -18.68 26.69
CA ASP A 10 -19.63 -19.85 27.31
C ASP A 10 -18.78 -21.12 27.09
N PRO A 11 -18.18 -21.71 28.15
CA PRO A 11 -17.41 -22.94 28.04
C PRO A 11 -18.25 -24.17 27.67
N SER A 12 -19.58 -24.06 27.70
CA SER A 12 -20.51 -25.13 27.33
C SER A 12 -20.80 -25.16 25.83
N ASP A 13 -20.49 -24.08 25.10
CA ASP A 13 -20.69 -23.99 23.66
C ASP A 13 -19.53 -24.68 22.91
N LYS A 14 -19.80 -25.90 22.44
CA LYS A 14 -18.83 -26.69 21.67
C LYS A 14 -18.36 -25.99 20.39
N LYS A 15 -19.21 -25.17 19.76
CA LYS A 15 -18.82 -24.44 18.54
C LYS A 15 -17.82 -23.35 18.87
N ALA A 16 -18.02 -22.65 19.98
CA ALA A 16 -17.07 -21.66 20.49
C ALA A 16 -15.71 -22.29 20.86
N GLU A 17 -15.72 -23.48 21.46
CA GLU A 17 -14.50 -24.21 21.79
C GLU A 17 -13.72 -24.64 20.54
N GLU A 18 -14.40 -25.24 19.55
CA GLU A 18 -13.78 -25.63 18.27
C GLU A 18 -13.24 -24.42 17.51
N PHE A 19 -13.99 -23.32 17.48
CA PHE A 19 -13.56 -22.07 16.87
C PHE A 19 -12.32 -21.49 17.56
N SER A 20 -12.29 -21.50 18.89
CA SER A 20 -11.14 -21.03 19.68
C SER A 20 -9.87 -21.83 19.37
N LYS A 21 -9.98 -23.15 19.27
CA LYS A 21 -8.87 -24.03 18.86
C LYS A 21 -8.41 -23.74 17.43
N LEU A 22 -9.35 -23.51 16.52
CA LEU A 22 -9.06 -23.16 15.13
C LEU A 22 -8.26 -21.85 15.04
N ILE A 23 -8.73 -20.77 15.66
CA ILE A 23 -8.04 -19.48 15.61
C ILE A 23 -6.66 -19.56 16.28
N GLU A 24 -6.53 -20.33 17.35
CA GLU A 24 -5.25 -20.53 18.01
C GLU A 24 -4.25 -21.28 17.12
N SER A 25 -4.71 -22.30 16.38
CA SER A 25 -3.87 -23.09 15.47
C SER A 25 -3.23 -22.24 14.36
N VAL A 26 -3.89 -21.15 13.94
CA VAL A 26 -3.39 -20.21 12.94
C VAL A 26 -2.76 -18.95 13.54
N ASN A 27 -2.38 -18.99 14.82
CA ASN A 27 -1.77 -17.87 15.57
C ASN A 27 -2.63 -16.60 15.58
N LEU A 28 -3.96 -16.75 15.58
CA LEU A 28 -4.89 -15.66 15.79
C LEU A 28 -5.33 -15.61 17.27
N THR A 29 -5.85 -14.45 17.68
CA THR A 29 -6.42 -14.20 19.01
C THR A 29 -7.60 -13.26 18.86
N GLN A 30 -8.65 -13.55 19.62
CA GLN A 30 -9.79 -12.68 19.82
C GLN A 30 -9.41 -11.60 20.86
N LEU A 31 -9.94 -10.38 20.72
CA LEU A 31 -9.57 -9.20 21.52
C LEU A 31 -10.72 -8.64 22.40
N VAL A 32 -11.92 -9.20 22.29
CA VAL A 32 -13.14 -8.65 22.91
C VAL A 32 -13.34 -9.30 24.27
N ASN A 33 -13.22 -8.53 25.34
CA ASN A 33 -13.30 -9.09 26.70
C ASN A 33 -14.61 -8.75 27.43
N ASN A 34 -15.44 -7.88 26.85
CA ASN A 34 -16.70 -7.45 27.44
C ASN A 34 -17.87 -7.91 26.57
N SER A 35 -19.03 -8.09 27.19
CA SER A 35 -20.27 -8.40 26.48
C SER A 35 -20.56 -7.40 25.37
N THR A 36 -20.92 -7.92 24.20
CA THR A 36 -21.33 -7.18 23.00
C THR A 36 -22.83 -7.34 22.71
N HIS A 37 -23.56 -8.05 23.57
CA HIS A 37 -24.99 -8.32 23.44
C HIS A 37 -25.73 -7.98 24.74
N MET A 38 -27.01 -7.60 24.66
CA MET A 38 -27.78 -7.19 25.86
C MET A 38 -27.90 -8.28 26.93
N ASN A 39 -27.76 -9.55 26.55
CA ASN A 39 -27.86 -10.70 27.46
C ASN A 39 -26.53 -11.04 28.16
N GLY A 40 -25.49 -10.22 28.06
CA GLY A 40 -24.23 -10.46 28.77
C GLY A 40 -23.21 -11.32 28.04
N HIS A 41 -23.51 -11.75 26.80
CA HIS A 41 -22.63 -12.59 25.99
C HIS A 41 -21.78 -11.80 24.99
N ILE A 42 -20.77 -12.48 24.44
CA ILE A 42 -19.86 -11.95 23.43
C ILE A 42 -20.16 -12.64 22.08
N LEU A 43 -20.80 -11.92 21.16
CA LEU A 43 -21.15 -12.41 19.82
C LEU A 43 -20.31 -11.74 18.72
N ASP A 44 -20.09 -10.44 18.85
CA ASP A 44 -19.21 -9.68 17.96
C ASP A 44 -17.74 -9.86 18.33
N LEU A 45 -16.93 -10.39 17.39
CA LEU A 45 -15.51 -10.67 17.63
C LEU A 45 -14.59 -9.78 16.80
N ILE A 46 -13.50 -9.38 17.43
CA ILE A 46 -12.36 -8.74 16.77
C ILE A 46 -11.18 -9.69 16.89
N ILE A 47 -10.74 -10.23 15.75
CA ILE A 47 -9.67 -11.22 15.66
C ILE A 47 -8.43 -10.56 15.04
N THR A 48 -7.27 -10.77 15.67
CA THR A 48 -5.96 -10.30 15.18
C THR A 48 -4.92 -11.42 15.26
N HIS A 49 -3.81 -11.27 14.56
CA HIS A 49 -2.69 -12.20 14.68
C HIS A 49 -1.93 -11.96 16.01
N LYS A 50 -1.56 -13.02 16.75
CA LYS A 50 -0.89 -12.95 18.08
C LYS A 50 0.36 -12.07 18.07
N LYS A 51 1.13 -12.05 16.98
CA LYS A 51 2.33 -11.19 16.81
C LYS A 51 2.02 -9.72 16.52
N ASN A 52 0.78 -9.38 16.25
CA ASN A 52 0.39 -8.05 15.79
C ASN A 52 0.13 -7.11 16.97
N LYS A 53 1.18 -6.40 17.41
CA LYS A 53 1.11 -5.39 18.49
C LYS A 53 0.39 -4.08 18.10
N LEU A 54 -0.37 -4.07 17.00
CA LEU A 54 -1.06 -2.87 16.49
C LEU A 54 -2.28 -2.47 17.31
N CYS A 55 -2.91 -3.43 17.99
CA CYS A 55 -4.02 -3.19 18.91
C CYS A 55 -3.45 -3.08 20.32
N GLN A 56 -3.43 -1.87 20.89
CA GLN A 56 -2.91 -1.65 22.25
C GLN A 56 -4.00 -1.28 23.26
N ALA A 57 -5.18 -0.87 22.79
CA ALA A 57 -6.35 -0.67 23.64
C ALA A 57 -7.62 -0.85 22.80
N LEU A 58 -8.42 -1.86 23.15
CA LEU A 58 -9.81 -1.94 22.71
C LEU A 58 -10.64 -1.28 23.82
N GLU A 59 -11.11 -0.06 23.57
CA GLU A 59 -12.13 0.55 24.42
C GLU A 59 -13.49 0.25 23.80
N LEU A 60 -14.26 -0.60 24.48
CA LEU A 60 -15.65 -0.86 24.14
C LEU A 60 -16.48 0.19 24.88
N THR A 61 -17.07 1.12 24.14
CA THR A 61 -18.00 2.09 24.71
C THR A 61 -19.41 1.65 24.38
N THR A 62 -20.18 1.28 25.40
CA THR A 62 -21.60 0.98 25.26
C THR A 62 -22.36 2.31 25.22
N VAL A 63 -23.01 2.63 24.10
CA VAL A 63 -23.90 3.79 24.01
C VAL A 63 -25.33 3.27 23.99
N ILE A 64 -26.04 3.42 25.10
CA ILE A 64 -27.44 3.01 25.22
C ILE A 64 -28.30 4.17 24.76
N PHE A 65 -29.02 4.01 23.65
CA PHE A 65 -30.05 4.95 23.22
C PHE A 65 -31.42 4.32 23.51
N LEU A 66 -32.07 4.80 24.58
CA LEU A 66 -33.48 4.70 25.03
C LEU A 66 -34.30 3.42 24.79
N THR A 67 -34.15 2.68 23.68
CA THR A 67 -34.82 1.39 23.39
C THR A 67 -33.96 0.39 22.58
N THR A 68 -32.77 0.76 22.13
CA THR A 68 -31.84 -0.14 21.40
C THR A 68 -30.42 0.07 21.90
N ALA A 69 -29.81 -0.97 22.47
CA ALA A 69 -28.38 -0.93 22.81
C ALA A 69 -27.57 -1.03 21.50
N VAL A 70 -26.81 0.02 21.18
CA VAL A 70 -25.86 -0.01 20.06
C VAL A 70 -24.45 -0.09 20.65
N PHE A 71 -23.77 -1.19 20.38
CA PHE A 71 -22.38 -1.36 20.79
C PHE A 71 -21.46 -0.69 19.76
N ILE A 72 -20.78 0.37 20.17
CA ILE A 72 -19.78 1.05 19.33
C ILE A 72 -18.40 0.63 19.82
N SER A 73 -17.76 -0.28 19.07
CA SER A 73 -16.37 -0.65 19.32
C SER A 73 -15.43 0.34 18.63
N ILE A 74 -14.69 1.13 19.41
CA ILE A 74 -13.67 2.04 18.87
C ILE A 74 -12.31 1.33 18.95
N LEU A 75 -11.88 0.78 17.82
CA LEU A 75 -10.55 0.21 17.68
C LEU A 75 -9.52 1.33 17.47
N THR A 76 -8.70 1.60 18.49
CA THR A 76 -7.57 2.50 18.35
C THR A 76 -6.33 1.74 17.89
N PHE A 77 -5.99 1.85 16.60
CA PHE A 77 -4.74 1.32 16.08
C PHE A 77 -3.62 2.33 16.35
N ARG A 78 -2.51 1.87 16.96
CA ARG A 78 -1.28 2.66 16.92
C ARG A 78 -0.79 2.68 15.47
N ASN A 79 -0.94 3.83 14.81
CA ASN A 79 -0.29 4.09 13.53
C ASN A 79 1.23 3.95 13.73
N GLN A 80 1.80 2.81 13.35
CA GLN A 80 3.24 2.65 13.31
C GLN A 80 3.78 3.71 12.34
N LYS A 81 4.60 4.62 12.85
CA LYS A 81 5.29 5.61 12.02
C LYS A 81 6.16 4.83 11.03
N LEU A 82 5.81 4.89 9.74
CA LEU A 82 6.59 4.25 8.69
C LEU A 82 8.05 4.71 8.80
N ARG A 83 8.99 3.76 8.70
CA ARG A 83 10.41 4.08 8.61
C ARG A 83 10.62 5.04 7.45
N LYS A 84 11.33 6.14 7.67
CA LYS A 84 11.60 7.15 6.63
C LYS A 84 13.03 6.98 6.14
N LYS A 85 13.24 7.07 4.83
CA LYS A 85 14.57 7.23 4.24
C LYS A 85 14.79 8.66 3.79
N LYS A 86 16.02 9.13 3.94
CA LYS A 86 16.48 10.42 3.43
C LYS A 86 16.79 10.27 1.95
N VAL A 87 16.18 11.08 1.09
CA VAL A 87 16.41 11.09 -0.36
C VAL A 87 16.82 12.50 -0.77
N THR A 88 17.88 12.59 -1.58
CA THR A 88 18.33 13.83 -2.23
C THR A 88 17.77 13.90 -3.64
N TYR A 89 17.35 15.10 -4.07
CA TYR A 89 16.83 15.32 -5.42
C TYR A 89 17.01 16.78 -5.86
N ARG A 90 17.06 17.00 -7.18
CA ARG A 90 17.03 18.33 -7.82
C ARG A 90 15.69 18.50 -8.55
N LYS A 91 15.12 19.72 -8.54
CA LYS A 91 13.86 20.02 -9.26
C LYS A 91 14.11 20.39 -10.72
N THR A 92 14.81 19.54 -11.46
CA THR A 92 15.25 19.82 -12.84
C THR A 92 14.09 20.09 -13.81
N ARG A 93 12.94 19.42 -13.62
CA ARG A 93 11.73 19.64 -14.44
C ARG A 93 11.11 21.04 -14.31
N LYS A 94 11.50 21.84 -13.30
CA LYS A 94 11.02 23.21 -13.10
C LYS A 94 11.99 24.26 -13.64
N ILE A 95 13.13 23.85 -14.19
CA ILE A 95 14.10 24.78 -14.76
C ILE A 95 13.50 25.39 -16.02
N ASN A 96 13.53 26.72 -16.11
CA ASN A 96 13.20 27.44 -17.33
C ASN A 96 14.38 27.31 -18.33
N SER A 97 14.10 26.87 -19.55
CA SER A 97 15.10 26.65 -20.60
C SER A 97 15.84 27.91 -21.00
N ASP A 98 15.15 29.05 -21.06
CA ASP A 98 15.73 30.34 -21.48
C ASP A 98 16.67 30.88 -20.42
N THR A 99 16.29 30.76 -19.14
CA THR A 99 17.16 31.14 -18.02
C THR A 99 18.41 30.27 -17.96
N LEU A 100 18.27 28.96 -18.19
CA LEU A 100 19.39 28.04 -18.27
C LEU A 100 20.35 28.41 -19.40
N ARG A 101 19.81 28.66 -20.61
CA ARG A 101 20.62 29.06 -21.76
C ARG A 101 21.39 30.35 -21.48
N LYS A 102 20.73 31.35 -20.89
CA LYS A 102 21.36 32.62 -20.55
C LYS A 102 22.54 32.42 -19.59
N LEU A 103 22.34 31.70 -18.49
CA LEU A 103 23.39 31.45 -17.51
C LEU A 103 24.57 30.63 -18.05
N ILE A 104 24.30 29.70 -18.98
CA ILE A 104 25.38 28.95 -19.64
C ILE A 104 26.21 29.87 -20.53
N VAL A 105 25.58 30.77 -21.29
CA VAL A 105 26.29 31.76 -22.09
C VAL A 105 27.11 32.70 -21.19
N ASP A 106 26.49 33.23 -20.13
CA ASP A 106 27.15 34.12 -19.16
C ASP A 106 28.33 33.44 -18.43
N SER A 107 28.34 32.10 -18.33
CA SER A 107 29.40 31.35 -17.66
C SER A 107 30.70 31.22 -18.48
N ASN A 108 30.69 31.61 -19.76
CA ASN A 108 31.79 31.46 -20.72
C ASN A 108 32.41 30.05 -20.73
N VAL A 109 31.60 29.01 -20.53
CA VAL A 109 32.09 27.61 -20.41
C VAL A 109 32.93 27.19 -21.62
N THR A 110 32.55 27.63 -22.83
CA THR A 110 33.27 27.29 -24.07
C THR A 110 34.69 27.85 -24.09
N GLU A 111 34.89 29.08 -23.61
CA GLU A 111 36.21 29.71 -23.54
C GLU A 111 37.08 29.04 -22.47
N LYS A 112 36.50 28.78 -21.28
CA LYS A 112 37.19 28.08 -20.19
C LYS A 112 37.63 26.68 -20.61
N VAL A 113 36.79 25.95 -21.34
CA VAL A 113 37.13 24.63 -21.88
C VAL A 113 38.21 24.74 -22.95
N SER A 114 38.17 25.76 -23.82
CA SER A 114 39.16 25.93 -24.88
C SER A 114 40.56 26.28 -24.35
N SER A 115 40.63 26.94 -23.19
CA SER A 115 41.90 27.29 -22.54
C SER A 115 42.69 26.10 -21.94
N LYS A 116 42.12 24.90 -21.91
CA LYS A 116 42.80 23.71 -21.38
C LYS A 116 43.35 22.83 -22.50
N GLU A 117 44.48 22.19 -22.24
CA GLU A 117 45.16 21.34 -23.22
C GLU A 117 44.63 19.91 -23.19
N THR A 118 44.44 19.34 -21.99
CA THR A 118 44.01 17.95 -21.85
C THR A 118 42.50 17.79 -21.91
N VAL A 119 42.04 16.67 -22.49
CA VAL A 119 40.61 16.33 -22.54
C VAL A 119 40.01 16.17 -21.13
N ARG A 120 40.81 15.69 -20.18
CA ARG A 120 40.37 15.51 -18.79
C ARG A 120 40.01 16.84 -18.14
N ASP A 121 40.90 17.81 -18.22
CA ASP A 121 40.70 19.14 -17.63
C ASP A 121 39.52 19.87 -18.29
N LYS A 122 39.33 19.66 -19.59
CA LYS A 122 38.16 20.16 -20.34
C LYS A 122 36.84 19.63 -19.76
N VAL A 123 36.77 18.32 -19.51
CA VAL A 123 35.58 17.67 -18.96
C VAL A 123 35.33 18.13 -17.52
N GLU A 124 36.38 18.28 -16.72
CA GLU A 124 36.29 18.73 -15.33
C GLU A 124 35.69 20.15 -15.24
N ILE A 125 36.24 21.11 -15.97
CA ILE A 125 35.73 22.49 -16.00
C ILE A 125 34.31 22.57 -16.51
N PHE A 126 33.99 21.77 -17.54
CA PHE A 126 32.63 21.71 -18.06
C PHE A 126 31.65 21.24 -16.99
N ASN A 127 31.96 20.12 -16.31
CA ASN A 127 31.12 19.55 -15.27
C ASN A 127 30.98 20.51 -14.08
N GLU A 128 32.08 21.11 -13.61
CA GLU A 128 32.06 22.10 -12.53
C GLU A 128 31.18 23.31 -12.86
N THR A 129 31.33 23.84 -14.08
CA THR A 129 30.57 25.02 -14.52
C THR A 129 29.08 24.70 -14.64
N VAL A 130 28.74 23.56 -15.25
CA VAL A 130 27.34 23.13 -15.40
C VAL A 130 26.72 22.78 -14.05
N GLU A 131 27.48 22.16 -13.14
CA GLU A 131 27.01 21.87 -11.78
C GLU A 131 26.74 23.16 -11.00
N ALA A 132 27.60 24.17 -11.10
CA ALA A 132 27.36 25.48 -10.48
C ALA A 132 26.09 26.16 -11.01
N VAL A 133 25.87 26.13 -12.33
CA VAL A 133 24.63 26.65 -12.94
C VAL A 133 23.40 25.86 -12.48
N LEU A 134 23.53 24.53 -12.37
CA LEU A 134 22.45 23.67 -11.86
C LEU A 134 22.18 23.90 -10.37
N ASP A 135 23.19 24.21 -9.56
CA ASP A 135 23.02 24.56 -8.14
C ASP A 135 22.30 25.88 -7.96
N LEU A 136 22.57 26.86 -8.83
CA LEU A 136 21.85 28.13 -8.84
C LEU A 136 20.36 27.96 -9.20
N LEU A 137 20.06 27.19 -10.25
CA LEU A 137 18.69 27.03 -10.76
C LEU A 137 17.87 25.97 -10.01
N ALA A 138 18.52 24.90 -9.58
CA ALA A 138 17.89 23.73 -8.97
C ALA A 138 18.82 23.12 -7.90
N PRO A 139 18.98 23.80 -6.74
CA PRO A 139 19.83 23.32 -5.67
C PRO A 139 19.36 21.96 -5.14
N VAL A 140 20.32 21.18 -4.64
CA VAL A 140 20.04 19.86 -4.05
C VAL A 140 19.13 20.03 -2.83
N LYS A 141 17.99 19.33 -2.86
CA LYS A 141 17.04 19.30 -1.75
C LYS A 141 16.98 17.92 -1.15
N THR A 142 16.82 17.89 0.17
CA THR A 142 16.66 16.65 0.93
C THR A 142 15.22 16.50 1.39
N LYS A 143 14.64 15.31 1.24
CA LYS A 143 13.31 14.98 1.76
C LYS A 143 13.30 13.62 2.44
N ASN A 144 12.60 13.54 3.57
CA ASN A 144 12.30 12.29 4.23
C ASN A 144 11.06 11.65 3.58
N VAL A 145 11.25 10.49 2.97
CA VAL A 145 10.20 9.73 2.27
C VAL A 145 9.90 8.45 3.05
N PRO A 146 8.63 8.12 3.33
CA PRO A 146 8.29 6.86 3.99
C PRO A 146 8.67 5.67 3.10
N ILE A 147 9.37 4.69 3.68
CA ILE A 147 9.64 3.40 3.07
C ILE A 147 8.34 2.61 3.09
N ARG A 148 7.84 2.26 1.90
CA ARG A 148 6.70 1.39 1.72
C ARG A 148 7.22 0.11 1.07
N PRO A 149 7.26 -1.03 1.77
CA PRO A 149 7.59 -2.29 1.11
C PRO A 149 6.52 -2.55 0.04
N ASN A 150 6.94 -3.09 -1.10
CA ASN A 150 5.97 -3.60 -2.07
C ASN A 150 5.21 -4.75 -1.41
N SER A 151 3.90 -4.79 -1.60
CA SER A 151 3.11 -5.95 -1.19
C SER A 151 3.66 -7.19 -1.90
N HIS A 152 3.83 -8.29 -1.19
CA HIS A 152 4.44 -9.52 -1.73
C HIS A 152 3.72 -10.06 -2.99
N TRP A 153 2.41 -9.79 -3.12
CA TRP A 153 1.60 -10.17 -4.28
C TRP A 153 1.67 -9.19 -5.46
N TYR A 154 2.28 -8.03 -5.26
CA TYR A 154 2.34 -6.98 -6.28
C TYR A 154 3.67 -7.03 -7.05
N ILE A 155 3.77 -8.02 -7.93
CA ILE A 155 4.92 -8.23 -8.82
C ILE A 155 4.95 -7.25 -10.00
N ASP A 156 6.11 -7.04 -10.59
CA ASP A 156 6.28 -6.11 -11.72
C ASP A 156 5.47 -6.52 -12.96
N GLU A 157 5.30 -7.82 -13.21
CA GLU A 157 4.44 -8.32 -14.28
C GLU A 157 2.99 -7.86 -14.10
N LEU A 158 2.45 -7.96 -12.88
CA LEU A 158 1.11 -7.50 -12.54
C LEU A 158 0.98 -5.98 -12.71
N ARG A 159 2.04 -5.23 -12.44
CA ARG A 159 2.09 -3.77 -12.69
C ARG A 159 1.96 -3.49 -14.19
N THR A 160 2.73 -4.18 -15.04
CA THR A 160 2.67 -4.03 -16.50
C THR A 160 1.29 -4.36 -17.04
N LEU A 161 0.69 -5.49 -16.64
CA LEU A 161 -0.66 -5.87 -17.07
C LEU A 161 -1.72 -4.84 -16.65
N LYS A 162 -1.62 -4.29 -15.44
CA LYS A 162 -2.53 -3.22 -14.99
C LYS A 162 -2.36 -1.92 -15.80
N GLN A 163 -1.15 -1.60 -16.24
CA GLN A 163 -0.90 -0.46 -17.12
C GLN A 163 -1.51 -0.67 -18.50
N GLU A 164 -1.30 -1.85 -19.12
CA GLU A 164 -1.92 -2.24 -20.39
C GLU A 164 -3.44 -2.15 -20.33
N ARG A 165 -4.05 -2.73 -19.28
CA ARG A 165 -5.49 -2.65 -19.04
C ARG A 165 -5.99 -1.20 -19.00
N ARG A 166 -5.28 -0.31 -18.29
CA ARG A 166 -5.63 1.12 -18.21
C ARG A 166 -5.48 1.81 -19.57
N CYS A 167 -4.46 1.48 -20.35
CA CYS A 167 -4.29 2.03 -21.70
C CYS A 167 -5.44 1.60 -22.61
N ALA A 168 -5.80 0.32 -22.61
CA ALA A 168 -6.93 -0.22 -23.36
C ALA A 168 -8.26 0.41 -22.93
N GLU A 169 -8.49 0.56 -21.62
CA GLU A 169 -9.67 1.21 -21.06
C GLU A 169 -9.81 2.66 -21.55
N ARG A 170 -8.73 3.45 -21.50
CA ARG A 170 -8.74 4.83 -21.99
C ARG A 170 -9.02 4.88 -23.49
N LYS A 171 -8.43 3.98 -24.27
CA LYS A 171 -8.65 3.90 -25.73
C LYS A 171 -10.10 3.59 -26.06
N TRP A 172 -10.70 2.63 -25.36
CA TRP A 172 -12.12 2.29 -25.51
C TRP A 172 -13.04 3.43 -25.08
N ARG A 173 -12.79 4.08 -23.94
CA ARG A 173 -13.58 5.23 -23.49
C ARG A 173 -13.57 6.39 -24.49
N LYS A 174 -12.43 6.61 -25.16
CA LYS A 174 -12.28 7.66 -26.18
C LYS A 174 -12.98 7.31 -27.49
N SER A 175 -12.78 6.10 -28.02
CA SER A 175 -13.29 5.77 -29.37
C SER A 175 -14.68 5.13 -29.39
N ARG A 176 -15.12 4.52 -28.28
CA ARG A 176 -16.36 3.73 -28.16
C ARG A 176 -16.54 2.59 -29.15
N LEU A 177 -15.46 2.17 -29.83
CA LEU A 177 -15.49 1.06 -30.79
C LEU A 177 -15.50 -0.31 -30.07
N GLU A 178 -16.25 -1.26 -30.62
CA GLU A 178 -16.36 -2.63 -30.08
C GLU A 178 -15.00 -3.33 -30.04
N ILE A 179 -14.14 -3.15 -31.05
CA ILE A 179 -12.80 -3.75 -31.05
C ILE A 179 -11.94 -3.27 -29.87
N HIS A 180 -12.04 -2.00 -29.48
CA HIS A 180 -11.33 -1.50 -28.30
C HIS A 180 -11.95 -2.01 -26.99
N ARG A 181 -13.27 -2.25 -26.97
CA ARG A 181 -13.94 -2.91 -25.84
C ARG A 181 -13.41 -4.32 -25.66
N GLN A 182 -13.31 -5.10 -26.74
CA GLN A 182 -12.78 -6.46 -26.71
C GLN A 182 -11.33 -6.50 -26.21
N ILE A 183 -10.47 -5.60 -26.69
CA ILE A 183 -9.08 -5.47 -26.21
C ILE A 183 -9.04 -5.13 -24.71
N TYR A 184 -9.90 -4.22 -24.24
CA TYR A 184 -10.00 -3.90 -22.81
C TYR A 184 -10.47 -5.11 -21.98
N VAL A 185 -11.49 -5.85 -22.44
CA VAL A 185 -12.00 -7.05 -21.75
C VAL A 185 -10.91 -8.12 -21.67
N TYR A 186 -10.18 -8.35 -22.76
CA TYR A 186 -9.04 -9.27 -22.76
C TYR A 186 -7.97 -8.86 -21.73
N ALA A 187 -7.56 -7.59 -21.73
CA ALA A 187 -6.58 -7.08 -20.76
C ALA A 187 -7.09 -7.14 -19.31
N LYS A 188 -8.39 -6.94 -19.09
CA LYS A 188 -9.04 -7.10 -17.78
C LYS A 188 -8.95 -8.54 -17.29
N ASN A 189 -9.29 -9.51 -18.13
CA ASN A 189 -9.25 -10.93 -17.77
C ASN A 189 -7.82 -11.38 -17.48
N LYS A 190 -6.85 -10.97 -18.32
CA LYS A 190 -5.42 -11.25 -18.12
C LYS A 190 -4.89 -10.77 -16.75
N VAL A 191 -5.31 -9.59 -16.29
CA VAL A 191 -4.97 -9.09 -14.94
C VAL A 191 -5.60 -9.97 -13.84
N ASN A 192 -6.86 -10.36 -14.00
CA ASN A 192 -7.55 -11.19 -13.01
C ASN A 192 -6.92 -12.58 -12.89
N ASP A 193 -6.58 -13.21 -14.01
CA ASP A 193 -5.92 -14.52 -14.02
C ASP A 193 -4.57 -14.46 -13.31
N MET A 194 -3.80 -13.40 -13.55
CA MET A 194 -2.52 -13.17 -12.88
C MET A 194 -2.69 -12.91 -11.38
N LEU A 195 -3.71 -12.16 -10.96
CA LEU A 195 -4.03 -11.98 -9.55
C LEU A 195 -4.29 -13.34 -8.90
N VAL A 196 -5.16 -14.17 -9.48
CA VAL A 196 -5.47 -15.49 -8.94
C VAL A 196 -4.21 -16.36 -8.82
N LYS A 197 -3.36 -16.38 -9.86
CA LYS A 197 -2.09 -17.12 -9.82
C LYS A 197 -1.16 -16.62 -8.71
N THR A 198 -0.93 -15.31 -8.64
CA THR A 198 -0.05 -14.69 -7.64
C THR A 198 -0.53 -14.91 -6.21
N TYR A 199 -1.83 -14.80 -5.96
CA TYR A 199 -2.41 -15.10 -4.65
C TYR A 199 -2.25 -16.58 -4.27
N ARG A 200 -2.47 -17.52 -5.19
CA ARG A 200 -2.28 -18.96 -4.92
C ARG A 200 -0.83 -19.32 -4.54
N HIS A 201 0.16 -18.65 -5.11
CA HIS A 201 1.57 -18.92 -4.81
C HIS A 201 2.05 -18.32 -3.48
N LEU A 202 1.37 -17.29 -2.96
CA LEU A 202 1.81 -16.55 -1.76
C LEU A 202 1.09 -16.94 -0.48
N VAL A 203 -0.07 -17.56 -0.62
CA VAL A 203 -0.86 -18.04 0.51
C VAL A 203 -0.53 -19.53 0.64
N THR A 204 0.12 -19.95 1.74
CA THR A 204 0.26 -21.38 2.03
C THR A 204 -1.13 -22.03 1.97
N PRO A 205 -1.25 -23.29 1.50
CA PRO A 205 -2.55 -23.96 1.34
C PRO A 205 -3.46 -23.82 2.57
N ASP A 206 -2.87 -23.82 3.77
CA ASP A 206 -3.58 -23.71 5.06
C ASP A 206 -4.24 -22.35 5.30
N LEU A 207 -3.61 -21.24 4.88
CA LEU A 207 -4.18 -19.91 5.04
C LEU A 207 -5.27 -19.64 3.99
N TYR A 208 -5.14 -20.21 2.79
CA TYR A 208 -6.14 -20.08 1.73
C TYR A 208 -7.40 -20.88 2.10
N ARG A 209 -7.22 -22.10 2.63
CA ARG A 209 -8.32 -22.92 3.14
C ARG A 209 -9.03 -22.23 4.31
N SER A 210 -8.29 -21.59 5.22
CA SER A 210 -8.86 -20.84 6.34
C SER A 210 -9.62 -19.58 5.89
N ILE A 211 -9.10 -18.83 4.90
CA ILE A 211 -9.76 -17.62 4.38
C ILE A 211 -11.00 -17.97 3.53
N VAL A 212 -10.93 -19.05 2.73
CA VAL A 212 -12.08 -19.55 1.96
C VAL A 212 -13.14 -20.13 2.90
N PHE A 213 -12.75 -20.89 3.92
CA PHE A 213 -13.67 -21.41 4.94
C PHE A 213 -14.34 -20.27 5.73
N LEU A 214 -13.60 -19.20 6.07
CA LEU A 214 -14.19 -18.00 6.68
C LEU A 214 -15.14 -17.26 5.73
N CYS A 215 -14.96 -17.32 4.41
CA CYS A 215 -15.90 -16.72 3.45
C CYS A 215 -17.12 -17.61 3.18
N GLU A 216 -16.98 -18.95 3.25
CA GLU A 216 -18.08 -19.90 3.07
C GLU A 216 -18.96 -20.03 4.33
N CYS A 217 -18.41 -19.84 5.53
CA CYS A 217 -19.20 -19.78 6.76
C CYS A 217 -19.95 -18.45 6.98
N LEU A 218 -19.73 -17.45 6.12
CA LEU A 218 -20.39 -16.13 6.16
C LEU A 218 -21.46 -15.95 5.08
N LEU A 219 -21.88 -17.03 4.41
CA LEU A 219 -23.03 -17.12 3.52
C LEU A 219 -24.03 -18.14 4.06
#